data_AF-A0A9D9NNE6-F1
#
_entry.id   AF-A0A9D9NNE6-F1
#
_cell.length_a   1.000
_cell.length_b   1.000
_cell.length_c   1.000
_cell.angle_alpha   90.00
_cell.angle_beta   90.00
_cell.angle_gamma   90.00
#
_symmetry.space_group_name_H-M   'P 1'
#
loop_
_entity.id
_entity.type
_entity.pdbx_description
1 polymer ?
#
loop_
_entity_poly.entity_id
_entity_poly.type
_entity_poly.pdbx_seq_one_letter_code
_entity_poly.pdbx_strand_id
1 'polypeptide(L)'
;MSAVQKAEATTQNAKQAAKAATWVKYADALMDAYEAPKGNFWLGMSRQEIDMLGGGEKPSAEQAVDVAGRQMTKLVYSNKNLYLNENGQLEVIEVSAPLVDDVLTKAFDAYKKAAELDTKGQKTKDISEGLAKVSTAFTDEAYNAYTLGDYSESSVLFENAAVSSAQAPYAQLDTNAVYNAGFTAMSAGENERAKLFFEQCLGYGYYGAEGEVYSRLADIAQQAGDTAAGKEYLEEGFTKFPQSQTILVGLINYYITSGENTDRLFGLLDEAKKNEPNNASLYYVEGNIHEQLGDGEAALASYRKCAEIDPNYAYGYIGEGIHYYELAVDIQNKAAEELDDAKYAALMGEFETTLKACLPPFEKAFELSTDPELKASIAEYLKNACFRFRTEGPEYQEMYDKYANYNPAAE
;
A
#
# COMPACT_ATOMS: atom_id res chain seq x y z
N MET A 1 -43.03 2.57 -24.59
CA MET A 1 -41.84 3.42 -24.77
C MET A 1 -41.47 3.98 -23.41
N SER A 2 -40.32 3.60 -22.86
CA SER A 2 -39.85 4.05 -21.54
C SER A 2 -39.66 5.57 -21.51
N ALA A 3 -39.53 6.16 -20.31
CA ALA A 3 -39.26 7.60 -20.17
C ALA A 3 -37.99 8.01 -20.94
N VAL A 4 -36.94 7.20 -20.82
CA VAL A 4 -35.68 7.33 -21.58
C VAL A 4 -35.94 7.38 -23.09
N GLN A 5 -36.61 6.37 -23.65
CA GLN A 5 -36.85 6.28 -25.09
C GLN A 5 -37.66 7.49 -25.63
N LYS A 6 -38.61 8.02 -24.85
CA LYS A 6 -39.36 9.22 -25.22
C LYS A 6 -38.47 10.47 -25.21
N ALA A 7 -37.62 10.60 -24.20
CA ALA A 7 -36.68 11.71 -24.10
C ALA A 7 -35.62 11.64 -25.21
N GLU A 8 -35.09 10.46 -25.49
CA GLU A 8 -34.16 10.19 -26.60
C GLU A 8 -34.79 10.51 -27.96
N ALA A 9 -36.02 10.08 -28.24
CA ALA A 9 -36.70 10.44 -29.48
C ALA A 9 -36.85 11.97 -29.65
N THR A 10 -36.90 12.72 -28.54
CA THR A 10 -36.93 14.18 -28.57
C THR A 10 -35.57 14.78 -28.94
N THR A 11 -34.45 14.15 -28.56
CA THR A 11 -33.10 14.59 -28.96
C THR A 11 -32.83 14.36 -30.44
N GLN A 12 -33.57 13.46 -31.10
CA GLN A 12 -33.46 13.22 -32.55
C GLN A 12 -34.21 14.24 -33.40
N ASN A 13 -35.12 15.03 -32.82
CA ASN A 13 -35.81 16.10 -33.55
C ASN A 13 -34.91 17.34 -33.68
N ALA A 14 -34.49 17.71 -34.88
CA ALA A 14 -33.53 18.80 -35.13
C ALA A 14 -33.85 20.13 -34.38
N LYS A 15 -35.13 20.53 -34.32
CA LYS A 15 -35.52 21.77 -33.63
C LYS A 15 -35.43 21.64 -32.10
N GLN A 16 -35.70 20.46 -31.56
CA GLN A 16 -35.61 20.21 -30.12
C GLN A 16 -34.17 19.90 -29.69
N ALA A 17 -33.40 19.20 -30.51
CA ALA A 17 -31.99 18.88 -30.31
C ALA A 17 -31.11 20.12 -30.14
N ALA A 18 -31.51 21.25 -30.72
CA ALA A 18 -30.82 22.53 -30.59
C ALA A 18 -31.04 23.22 -29.23
N LYS A 19 -31.80 22.65 -28.30
CA LYS A 19 -32.12 23.25 -27.00
C LYS A 19 -31.44 22.50 -25.86
N ALA A 20 -30.70 23.22 -25.01
CA ALA A 20 -30.11 22.66 -23.79
C ALA A 20 -31.14 21.91 -22.92
N ALA A 21 -32.34 22.48 -22.74
CA ALA A 21 -33.41 21.88 -21.94
C ALA A 21 -33.90 20.51 -22.45
N THR A 22 -33.72 20.20 -23.74
CA THR A 22 -34.04 18.88 -24.29
C THR A 22 -33.03 17.83 -23.81
N TRP A 23 -31.74 18.18 -23.82
CA TRP A 23 -30.67 17.30 -23.38
C TRP A 23 -30.64 17.11 -21.87
N VAL A 24 -30.92 18.16 -21.08
CA VAL A 24 -31.12 18.03 -19.62
C VAL A 24 -32.20 16.99 -19.31
N LYS A 25 -33.37 17.08 -19.95
CA LYS A 25 -34.45 16.12 -19.74
C LYS A 25 -34.09 14.68 -20.12
N TYR A 26 -33.25 14.51 -21.14
CA TYR A 26 -32.76 13.20 -21.53
C TYR A 26 -31.77 12.64 -20.51
N ALA A 27 -30.84 13.47 -20.04
CA ALA A 27 -29.90 13.12 -18.99
C ALA A 27 -30.59 12.78 -17.66
N ASP A 28 -31.59 13.59 -17.25
CA ASP A 28 -32.42 13.30 -16.07
C ASP A 28 -33.11 11.94 -16.19
N ALA A 29 -33.72 11.64 -17.35
CA ALA A 29 -34.38 10.37 -17.58
C ALA A 29 -33.41 9.17 -17.55
N LEU A 30 -32.15 9.37 -17.97
CA LEU A 30 -31.10 8.36 -17.86
C LEU A 30 -30.70 8.15 -16.39
N MET A 31 -30.53 9.22 -15.60
CA MET A 31 -30.25 9.11 -14.18
C MET A 31 -31.38 8.39 -13.41
N ASP A 32 -32.64 8.68 -13.75
CA ASP A 32 -33.78 7.94 -13.20
C ASP A 32 -33.72 6.44 -13.57
N ALA A 33 -33.27 6.11 -14.79
CA ALA A 33 -33.13 4.73 -15.24
C ALA A 33 -31.95 4.00 -14.60
N TYR A 34 -30.91 4.73 -14.19
CA TYR A 34 -29.78 4.21 -13.41
C TYR A 34 -30.19 3.84 -11.98
N GLU A 35 -30.96 4.70 -11.32
CA GLU A 35 -31.41 4.48 -9.94
C GLU A 35 -32.52 3.43 -9.82
N ALA A 36 -33.42 3.36 -10.81
CA ALA A 36 -34.63 2.53 -10.73
C ALA A 36 -34.38 1.04 -10.38
N PRO A 37 -33.36 0.35 -10.92
CA PRO A 37 -33.09 -1.04 -10.55
C PRO A 37 -32.70 -1.25 -9.08
N LYS A 38 -32.03 -0.27 -8.46
CA LYS A 38 -31.58 -0.32 -7.05
C LYS A 38 -32.78 -0.39 -6.09
N GLY A 39 -33.94 0.13 -6.48
CA GLY A 39 -35.18 0.01 -5.70
C GLY A 39 -35.07 0.75 -4.36
N ASN A 40 -35.56 0.12 -3.29
CA ASN A 40 -35.58 0.71 -1.94
C ASN A 40 -34.35 0.36 -1.10
N PHE A 41 -33.27 -0.12 -1.71
CA PHE A 41 -32.06 -0.52 -1.00
C PHE A 41 -31.05 0.63 -0.90
N TRP A 42 -30.40 0.78 0.25
CA TRP A 42 -29.30 1.72 0.46
C TRP A 42 -28.16 1.04 1.24
N LEU A 43 -26.94 1.55 1.07
CA LEU A 43 -25.77 1.02 1.75
C LEU A 43 -25.91 1.17 3.28
N GLY A 44 -25.46 0.16 4.02
CA GLY A 44 -25.53 0.07 5.47
C GLY A 44 -26.80 -0.60 6.01
N MET A 45 -27.80 -0.90 5.17
CA MET A 45 -29.00 -1.63 5.61
C MET A 45 -28.63 -2.96 6.26
N SER A 46 -29.19 -3.21 7.44
CA SER A 46 -29.18 -4.53 8.07
C SER A 46 -30.06 -5.52 7.31
N ARG A 47 -29.85 -6.81 7.53
CA ARG A 47 -30.75 -7.84 6.98
C ARG A 47 -32.22 -7.62 7.34
N GLN A 48 -32.51 -7.18 8.56
CA GLN A 48 -33.88 -6.90 8.99
C GLN A 48 -34.51 -5.75 8.20
N GLU A 49 -33.75 -4.68 7.95
CA GLU A 49 -34.21 -3.56 7.14
C GLU A 49 -34.43 -3.97 5.68
N ILE A 50 -33.57 -4.83 5.11
CA ILE A 50 -33.75 -5.38 3.76
C ILE A 50 -35.09 -6.12 3.67
N ASP A 51 -35.37 -6.99 4.63
CA ASP A 51 -36.60 -7.80 4.64
C ASP A 51 -37.86 -6.95 4.87
N MET A 52 -37.77 -5.86 5.64
CA MET A 52 -38.90 -5.00 6.00
C MET A 52 -39.15 -3.84 5.03
N LEU A 53 -38.08 -3.23 4.51
CA LEU A 53 -38.11 -1.96 3.76
C LEU A 53 -37.72 -2.15 2.28
N GLY A 54 -37.24 -3.33 1.88
CA GLY A 54 -36.86 -3.68 0.50
C GLY A 54 -38.00 -3.77 -0.52
N GLY A 55 -39.11 -3.06 -0.30
CA GLY A 55 -40.23 -2.99 -1.25
C GLY A 55 -41.02 -4.29 -1.44
N GLY A 56 -40.81 -5.29 -0.58
CA GLY A 56 -41.40 -6.61 -0.71
C GLY A 56 -40.75 -7.51 -1.77
N GLU A 57 -39.65 -7.06 -2.37
CA GLU A 57 -38.82 -7.88 -3.24
C GLU A 57 -38.14 -8.99 -2.42
N LYS A 58 -38.10 -10.21 -2.95
CA LYS A 58 -37.40 -11.34 -2.33
C LYS A 58 -36.27 -11.81 -3.22
N PRO A 59 -35.10 -12.15 -2.66
CA PRO A 59 -34.03 -12.73 -3.45
C PRO A 59 -34.44 -14.11 -3.95
N SER A 60 -34.04 -14.44 -5.17
CA SER A 60 -34.19 -15.76 -5.76
C SER A 60 -33.16 -16.76 -5.23
N ALA A 61 -32.02 -16.28 -4.72
CA ALA A 61 -30.99 -17.10 -4.11
C ALA A 61 -30.20 -16.29 -3.07
N GLU A 62 -29.61 -17.02 -2.11
CA GLU A 62 -28.67 -16.50 -1.13
C GLU A 62 -27.43 -17.39 -1.13
N GLN A 63 -26.25 -16.79 -1.21
CA GLN A 63 -24.98 -17.50 -1.40
C GLN A 63 -23.92 -16.90 -0.48
N ALA A 64 -23.12 -17.75 0.15
CA ALA A 64 -21.86 -17.31 0.74
C ALA A 64 -20.82 -17.18 -0.40
N VAL A 65 -20.14 -16.04 -0.46
CA VAL A 65 -19.14 -15.74 -1.48
C VAL A 65 -17.88 -15.21 -0.82
N ASP A 66 -16.72 -15.55 -1.38
CA ASP A 66 -15.46 -14.90 -1.06
C ASP A 66 -15.23 -13.77 -2.07
N VAL A 67 -15.06 -12.56 -1.58
CA VAL A 67 -14.84 -11.36 -2.38
C VAL A 67 -13.57 -10.69 -1.88
N ALA A 68 -12.50 -10.76 -2.67
CA ALA A 68 -11.18 -10.23 -2.31
C ALA A 68 -10.69 -10.70 -0.92
N GLY A 69 -10.93 -11.98 -0.56
CA GLY A 69 -10.53 -12.55 0.73
C GLY A 69 -11.46 -12.22 1.89
N ARG A 70 -12.60 -11.56 1.64
CA ARG A 70 -13.65 -11.28 2.63
C ARG A 70 -14.83 -12.20 2.39
N GLN A 71 -15.31 -12.85 3.46
CA GLN A 71 -16.52 -13.64 3.39
C GLN A 71 -17.75 -12.71 3.41
N MET A 72 -18.61 -12.83 2.40
CA MET A 72 -19.81 -12.02 2.25
C MET A 72 -21.02 -12.89 1.93
N THR A 73 -22.21 -12.37 2.19
CA THR A 73 -23.47 -12.98 1.76
C THR A 73 -24.02 -12.24 0.55
N LYS A 74 -24.14 -12.93 -0.58
CA LYS A 74 -24.74 -12.42 -1.81
C LYS A 74 -26.22 -12.81 -1.90
N LEU A 75 -27.09 -11.82 -1.97
CA LEU A 75 -28.52 -11.97 -2.27
C LEU A 75 -28.76 -11.68 -3.74
N VAL A 76 -29.29 -12.66 -4.47
CA VAL A 76 -29.52 -12.56 -5.91
C VAL A 76 -30.97 -12.17 -6.16
N TYR A 77 -31.21 -11.04 -6.82
CA TYR A 77 -32.52 -10.60 -7.30
C TYR A 77 -32.57 -10.69 -8.83
N SER A 78 -33.74 -10.42 -9.42
CA SER A 78 -33.92 -10.50 -10.87
C SER A 78 -33.11 -9.47 -11.67
N ASN A 79 -32.76 -8.33 -11.06
CA ASN A 79 -32.08 -7.21 -11.73
C ASN A 79 -30.88 -6.63 -10.97
N LYS A 80 -30.55 -7.21 -9.80
CA LYS A 80 -29.45 -6.75 -8.95
C LYS A 80 -28.97 -7.86 -8.03
N ASN A 81 -27.78 -7.66 -7.47
CA ASN A 81 -27.26 -8.46 -6.37
C ASN A 81 -26.93 -7.52 -5.20
N LEU A 82 -27.25 -7.97 -3.98
CA LEU A 82 -26.91 -7.27 -2.75
C LEU A 82 -25.82 -8.06 -2.03
N TYR A 83 -24.73 -7.41 -1.63
CA TYR A 83 -23.65 -8.06 -0.87
C TYR A 83 -23.64 -7.53 0.54
N LEU A 84 -23.77 -8.44 1.50
CA LEU A 84 -23.74 -8.13 2.93
C LEU A 84 -22.40 -8.56 3.51
N ASN A 85 -21.82 -7.72 4.34
CA ASN A 85 -20.61 -8.05 5.09
C ASN A 85 -20.88 -9.10 6.18
N GLU A 86 -19.82 -9.50 6.90
CA GLU A 86 -19.90 -10.50 7.98
C GLU A 86 -20.86 -10.11 9.12
N ASN A 87 -21.11 -8.81 9.31
CA ASN A 87 -22.07 -8.29 10.28
C ASN A 87 -23.50 -8.24 9.76
N GLY A 88 -23.75 -8.68 8.52
CA GLY A 88 -25.06 -8.65 7.88
C GLY A 88 -25.52 -7.25 7.45
N GLN A 89 -24.58 -6.33 7.20
CA GLN A 89 -24.87 -4.99 6.66
C GLN A 89 -24.59 -4.94 5.16
N LEU A 90 -25.49 -4.32 4.39
CA LEU A 90 -25.38 -4.14 2.95
C LEU A 90 -24.21 -3.21 2.60
N GLU A 91 -23.27 -3.71 1.81
CA GLU A 91 -22.05 -2.97 1.42
C GLU A 91 -22.00 -2.70 -0.09
N VAL A 92 -22.63 -3.53 -0.91
CA VAL A 92 -22.66 -3.35 -2.37
C VAL A 92 -24.05 -3.61 -2.92
N ILE A 93 -24.49 -2.72 -3.82
CA ILE A 93 -25.67 -2.91 -4.68
C ILE A 93 -25.18 -3.01 -6.12
N GLU A 94 -25.02 -4.22 -6.63
CA GLU A 94 -24.59 -4.48 -8.00
C GLU A 94 -25.82 -4.61 -8.91
N VAL A 95 -26.03 -3.66 -9.81
CA VAL A 95 -27.13 -3.76 -10.80
C VAL A 95 -26.73 -4.74 -11.91
N SER A 96 -27.38 -5.91 -11.95
CA SER A 96 -27.05 -7.00 -12.88
C SER A 96 -27.89 -7.00 -14.16
N ALA A 97 -28.99 -6.25 -14.19
CA ALA A 97 -29.80 -6.04 -15.40
C ALA A 97 -30.23 -4.56 -15.50
N PRO A 98 -29.34 -3.68 -15.99
CA PRO A 98 -29.65 -2.26 -16.12
C PRO A 98 -30.77 -2.03 -17.15
N LEU A 99 -31.54 -0.94 -16.98
CA LEU A 99 -32.58 -0.56 -17.94
C LEU A 99 -32.00 -0.01 -19.25
N VAL A 100 -30.77 0.52 -19.19
CA VAL A 100 -30.03 1.11 -20.30
C VAL A 100 -28.56 0.79 -20.08
N ASP A 101 -27.90 0.21 -21.08
CA ASP A 101 -26.45 -0.03 -21.03
C ASP A 101 -25.69 1.30 -21.04
N ASP A 102 -24.54 1.37 -20.35
CA ASP A 102 -23.68 2.56 -20.25
C ASP A 102 -24.43 3.83 -19.82
N VAL A 103 -25.44 3.68 -18.95
CA VAL A 103 -26.40 4.73 -18.62
C VAL A 103 -25.73 5.99 -18.05
N LEU A 104 -24.70 5.84 -17.21
CA LEU A 104 -23.98 6.97 -16.62
C LEU A 104 -23.17 7.74 -17.66
N THR A 105 -22.47 7.04 -18.56
CA THR A 105 -21.73 7.65 -19.67
C THR A 105 -22.68 8.41 -20.60
N LYS A 106 -23.83 7.82 -20.93
CA LYS A 106 -24.87 8.49 -21.74
C LYS A 106 -25.46 9.72 -21.03
N ALA A 107 -25.64 9.65 -19.71
CA ALA A 107 -26.14 10.78 -18.92
C ALA A 107 -25.11 11.92 -18.89
N PHE A 108 -23.83 11.59 -18.67
CA PHE A 108 -22.71 12.53 -18.77
C PHE A 108 -22.69 13.23 -20.13
N ASP A 109 -22.69 12.47 -21.22
CA ASP A 109 -22.65 13.01 -22.59
C ASP A 109 -23.85 13.92 -22.88
N ALA A 110 -25.04 13.56 -22.38
CA ALA A 110 -26.23 14.38 -22.52
C ALA A 110 -26.13 15.70 -21.73
N TYR A 111 -25.61 15.69 -20.49
CA TYR A 111 -25.36 16.93 -19.73
C TYR A 111 -24.27 17.78 -20.35
N LYS A 112 -23.18 17.18 -20.82
CA LYS A 112 -22.13 17.87 -21.57
C LYS A 112 -22.70 18.52 -22.83
N LYS A 113 -23.56 17.81 -23.57
CA LYS A 113 -24.23 18.38 -24.74
C LYS A 113 -25.18 19.53 -24.38
N ALA A 114 -25.88 19.42 -23.25
CA ALA A 114 -26.69 20.51 -22.74
C ALA A 114 -25.85 21.75 -22.41
N ALA A 115 -24.66 21.56 -21.80
CA ALA A 115 -23.72 22.64 -21.50
C ALA A 115 -23.27 23.40 -22.75
N GLU A 116 -22.92 22.68 -23.81
CA GLU A 116 -22.54 23.28 -25.11
C GLU A 116 -23.66 24.17 -25.70
N LEU A 117 -24.92 23.80 -25.48
CA LEU A 117 -26.08 24.49 -26.03
C LEU A 117 -26.59 25.62 -25.12
N ASP A 118 -26.20 25.65 -23.84
CA ASP A 118 -26.67 26.62 -22.85
C ASP A 118 -25.93 27.97 -22.91
N THR A 119 -25.76 28.50 -24.13
CA THR A 119 -25.06 29.78 -24.39
C THR A 119 -25.66 30.99 -23.66
N LYS A 120 -26.91 30.89 -23.19
CA LYS A 120 -27.61 31.95 -22.44
C LYS A 120 -27.64 31.71 -20.94
N GLY A 121 -27.02 30.64 -20.45
CA GLY A 121 -26.97 30.30 -19.03
C GLY A 121 -28.32 29.98 -18.39
N GLN A 122 -29.32 29.55 -19.18
CA GLN A 122 -30.67 29.29 -18.70
C GLN A 122 -30.81 27.94 -17.99
N LYS A 123 -29.87 27.02 -18.26
CA LYS A 123 -29.84 25.66 -17.72
C LYS A 123 -28.58 25.34 -16.92
N THR A 124 -27.72 26.33 -16.71
CA THR A 124 -26.42 26.18 -16.05
C THR A 124 -26.54 25.49 -14.69
N LYS A 125 -27.53 25.88 -13.87
CA LYS A 125 -27.80 25.27 -12.57
C LYS A 125 -28.19 23.79 -12.72
N ASP A 126 -29.20 23.49 -13.54
CA ASP A 126 -29.69 22.13 -13.77
C ASP A 126 -28.57 21.21 -14.30
N ILE A 127 -27.75 21.72 -15.22
CA ILE A 127 -26.62 20.98 -15.80
C ILE A 127 -25.53 20.74 -14.75
N SER A 128 -25.20 21.76 -13.94
CA SER A 128 -24.21 21.63 -12.87
C SER A 128 -24.64 20.60 -11.83
N GLU A 129 -25.90 20.64 -11.38
CA GLU A 129 -26.44 19.66 -10.43
C GLU A 129 -26.50 18.25 -11.05
N GLY A 130 -26.81 18.16 -12.35
CA GLY A 130 -26.79 16.91 -13.10
C GLY A 130 -25.41 16.26 -13.19
N LEU A 131 -24.38 17.03 -13.55
CA LEU A 131 -22.99 16.57 -13.61
C LEU A 131 -22.49 16.14 -12.23
N ALA A 132 -22.86 16.85 -11.16
CA ALA A 132 -22.54 16.45 -9.79
C ALA A 132 -23.14 15.08 -9.45
N LYS A 133 -24.43 14.84 -9.79
CA LYS A 133 -25.08 13.54 -9.58
C LYS A 133 -24.43 12.41 -10.38
N VAL A 134 -24.06 12.68 -11.63
CA VAL A 134 -23.33 11.71 -12.47
C VAL A 134 -21.97 11.36 -11.85
N SER A 135 -21.22 12.37 -11.37
CA SER A 135 -19.94 12.17 -10.68
C SER A 135 -20.10 11.31 -9.42
N THR A 136 -21.14 11.57 -8.60
CA THR A 136 -21.44 10.75 -7.42
C THR A 136 -21.80 9.32 -7.83
N ALA A 137 -22.63 9.12 -8.85
CA ALA A 137 -22.99 7.80 -9.32
C ALA A 137 -21.78 6.99 -9.82
N PHE A 138 -20.88 7.61 -10.59
CA PHE A 138 -19.62 6.96 -10.97
C PHE A 138 -18.75 6.61 -9.76
N THR A 139 -18.72 7.47 -8.74
CA THR A 139 -17.99 7.22 -7.49
C THR A 139 -18.57 6.03 -6.74
N ASP A 140 -19.91 5.94 -6.64
CA ASP A 140 -20.59 4.83 -5.98
C ASP A 140 -20.32 3.50 -6.71
N GLU A 141 -20.41 3.48 -8.04
CA GLU A 141 -20.05 2.29 -8.82
C GLU A 141 -18.56 1.95 -8.71
N ALA A 142 -17.68 2.95 -8.62
CA ALA A 142 -16.25 2.71 -8.43
C ALA A 142 -15.96 2.02 -7.09
N TYR A 143 -16.67 2.41 -6.02
CA TYR A 143 -16.57 1.74 -4.71
C TYR A 143 -17.21 0.35 -4.72
N ASN A 144 -18.30 0.15 -5.46
CA ASN A 144 -18.86 -1.19 -5.69
C ASN A 144 -17.82 -2.10 -6.35
N ALA A 145 -17.24 -1.67 -7.48
CA ALA A 145 -16.21 -2.41 -8.21
C ALA A 145 -14.97 -2.69 -7.33
N TYR A 146 -14.51 -1.68 -6.58
CA TYR A 146 -13.40 -1.83 -5.63
C TYR A 146 -13.69 -2.91 -4.59
N THR A 147 -14.87 -2.86 -3.97
CA THR A 147 -15.28 -3.84 -2.94
C THR A 147 -15.41 -5.24 -3.52
N LEU A 148 -15.83 -5.35 -4.78
CA LEU A 148 -15.92 -6.61 -5.53
C LEU A 148 -14.56 -7.12 -6.04
N GLY A 149 -13.48 -6.37 -5.84
CA GLY A 149 -12.13 -6.71 -6.27
C GLY A 149 -11.83 -6.43 -7.74
N ASP A 150 -12.74 -5.75 -8.46
CA ASP A 150 -12.51 -5.32 -9.83
C ASP A 150 -11.83 -3.94 -9.85
N TYR A 151 -10.52 -3.95 -9.58
CA TYR A 151 -9.73 -2.72 -9.46
C TYR A 151 -9.55 -1.98 -10.79
N SER A 152 -9.55 -2.69 -11.92
CA SER A 152 -9.43 -2.08 -13.26
C SER A 152 -10.69 -1.27 -13.57
N GLU A 153 -11.87 -1.89 -13.40
CA GLU A 153 -13.15 -1.20 -13.59
C GLU A 153 -13.31 -0.05 -12.59
N SER A 154 -12.97 -0.27 -11.31
CA SER A 154 -13.00 0.77 -10.30
C SER A 154 -12.17 2.00 -10.69
N SER A 155 -10.98 1.79 -11.27
CA SER A 155 -10.14 2.89 -11.76
C SER A 155 -10.79 3.68 -12.89
N VAL A 156 -11.40 3.00 -13.86
CA VAL A 156 -12.15 3.65 -14.96
C VAL A 156 -13.33 4.45 -14.43
N LEU A 157 -14.05 3.93 -13.44
CA LEU A 157 -15.20 4.61 -12.85
C LEU A 157 -14.78 5.85 -12.05
N PHE A 158 -13.69 5.78 -11.27
CA PHE A 158 -13.13 6.97 -10.59
C PHE A 158 -12.61 8.02 -11.58
N GLU A 159 -11.99 7.61 -12.69
CA GLU A 159 -11.61 8.52 -13.77
C GLU A 159 -12.85 9.23 -14.35
N ASN A 160 -13.93 8.50 -14.63
CA ASN A 160 -15.17 9.08 -15.12
C ASN A 160 -15.83 10.03 -14.09
N ALA A 161 -15.71 9.75 -12.79
CA ALA A 161 -16.13 10.68 -11.74
C ALA A 161 -15.30 11.98 -11.77
N ALA A 162 -13.97 11.89 -11.89
CA ALA A 162 -13.09 13.05 -12.00
C ALA A 162 -13.40 13.88 -13.27
N VAL A 163 -13.61 13.24 -14.42
CA VAL A 163 -14.00 13.91 -15.66
C VAL A 163 -15.36 14.59 -15.53
N SER A 164 -16.33 13.92 -14.92
CA SER A 164 -17.68 14.46 -14.70
C SER A 164 -17.66 15.67 -13.78
N SER A 165 -16.86 15.62 -12.72
CA SER A 165 -16.73 16.70 -11.75
C SER A 165 -16.01 17.93 -12.31
N ALA A 166 -15.00 17.73 -13.17
CA ALA A 166 -14.29 18.81 -13.86
C ALA A 166 -15.09 19.47 -15.00
N GLN A 167 -16.14 18.82 -15.51
CA GLN A 167 -16.89 19.32 -16.66
C GLN A 167 -17.64 20.63 -16.33
N ALA A 168 -17.39 21.67 -17.13
CA ALA A 168 -18.17 22.91 -17.04
C ALA A 168 -19.65 22.66 -17.43
N PRO A 169 -20.63 23.30 -16.75
CA PRO A 169 -20.48 24.38 -15.79
C PRO A 169 -20.25 23.96 -14.33
N TYR A 170 -20.19 22.66 -14.03
CA TYR A 170 -19.94 22.21 -12.65
C TYR A 170 -18.53 22.57 -12.21
N ALA A 171 -17.51 22.11 -12.93
CA ALA A 171 -16.12 22.53 -12.78
C ALA A 171 -15.60 22.50 -11.32
N GLN A 172 -16.00 21.47 -10.56
CA GLN A 172 -15.53 21.19 -9.20
C GLN A 172 -14.73 19.89 -9.23
N LEU A 173 -13.54 19.90 -9.86
CA LEU A 173 -12.71 18.71 -10.00
C LEU A 173 -12.52 18.00 -8.64
N ASP A 174 -12.93 16.74 -8.60
CA ASP A 174 -12.72 15.85 -7.46
C ASP A 174 -11.32 15.24 -7.54
N THR A 175 -10.36 15.84 -6.82
CA THR A 175 -8.99 15.33 -6.74
C THR A 175 -8.88 14.00 -6.00
N ASN A 176 -9.84 13.66 -5.12
CA ASN A 176 -9.88 12.36 -4.48
C ASN A 176 -10.24 11.28 -5.50
N ALA A 177 -11.15 11.56 -6.43
CA ALA A 177 -11.46 10.64 -7.53
C ALA A 177 -10.24 10.41 -8.44
N VAL A 178 -9.46 11.45 -8.75
CA VAL A 178 -8.19 11.30 -9.50
C VAL A 178 -7.21 10.39 -8.73
N TYR A 179 -7.04 10.63 -7.43
CA TYR A 179 -6.18 9.80 -6.59
C TYR A 179 -6.65 8.35 -6.53
N ASN A 180 -7.95 8.14 -6.32
CA ASN A 180 -8.53 6.81 -6.24
C ASN A 180 -8.42 6.07 -7.57
N ALA A 181 -8.55 6.74 -8.72
CA ALA A 181 -8.29 6.16 -10.02
C ALA A 181 -6.83 5.67 -10.15
N GLY A 182 -5.87 6.47 -9.66
CA GLY A 182 -4.46 6.07 -9.60
C GLY A 182 -4.22 4.89 -8.67
N PHE A 183 -4.80 4.93 -7.47
CA PHE A 183 -4.69 3.87 -6.48
C PHE A 183 -5.24 2.54 -6.98
N THR A 184 -6.44 2.52 -7.55
CA THR A 184 -7.06 1.28 -8.04
C THR A 184 -6.41 0.79 -9.33
N ALA A 185 -5.90 1.69 -10.20
CA ALA A 185 -5.04 1.27 -11.31
C ALA A 185 -3.77 0.56 -10.81
N MET A 186 -3.12 1.10 -9.77
CA MET A 186 -1.93 0.48 -9.16
C MET A 186 -2.29 -0.90 -8.57
N SER A 187 -3.42 -1.02 -7.88
CA SER A 187 -3.93 -2.29 -7.33
C SER A 187 -4.30 -3.31 -8.43
N ALA A 188 -4.64 -2.85 -9.63
CA ALA A 188 -4.84 -3.69 -10.81
C ALA A 188 -3.53 -4.10 -11.52
N GLY A 189 -2.38 -3.57 -11.08
CA GLY A 189 -1.08 -3.75 -11.75
C GLY A 189 -0.89 -2.84 -12.98
N GLU A 190 -1.78 -1.87 -13.20
CA GLU A 190 -1.75 -0.91 -14.30
C GLU A 190 -0.84 0.30 -13.98
N ASN A 191 0.42 0.04 -13.63
CA ASN A 191 1.36 1.03 -13.08
C ASN A 191 1.55 2.28 -13.95
N GLU A 192 1.59 2.14 -15.28
CA GLU A 192 1.69 3.28 -16.19
C GLU A 192 0.48 4.21 -16.10
N ARG A 193 -0.73 3.65 -15.96
CA ARG A 193 -1.96 4.43 -15.80
C ARG A 193 -2.02 5.06 -14.41
N ALA A 194 -1.61 4.31 -13.38
CA ALA A 194 -1.51 4.82 -12.02
C ALA A 194 -0.57 6.03 -11.93
N LYS A 195 0.61 5.96 -12.58
CA LYS A 195 1.58 7.05 -12.64
C LYS A 195 0.95 8.32 -13.19
N LEU A 196 0.23 8.25 -14.31
CA LEU A 196 -0.43 9.40 -14.92
C LEU A 196 -1.39 10.10 -13.95
N PHE A 197 -2.19 9.34 -13.20
CA PHE A 197 -3.12 9.92 -12.23
C PHE A 197 -2.42 10.52 -11.01
N PHE A 198 -1.35 9.89 -10.52
CA PHE A 198 -0.58 10.46 -9.42
C PHE A 198 0.18 11.73 -9.85
N GLU A 199 0.71 11.80 -11.06
CA GLU A 199 1.29 13.04 -11.61
C GLU A 199 0.25 14.14 -11.78
N GLN A 200 -0.98 13.79 -12.20
CA GLN A 200 -2.10 14.73 -12.21
C GLN A 200 -2.42 15.25 -10.80
N CYS A 201 -2.45 14.36 -9.79
CA CYS A 201 -2.63 14.76 -8.40
C CYS A 201 -1.60 15.82 -7.97
N LEU A 202 -0.31 15.58 -8.25
CA LEU A 202 0.75 16.56 -7.98
C LEU A 202 0.50 17.89 -8.71
N GLY A 203 0.09 17.83 -9.98
CA GLY A 203 -0.27 19.01 -10.78
C GLY A 203 -1.43 19.82 -10.21
N TYR A 204 -2.38 19.16 -9.53
CA TYR A 204 -3.50 19.78 -8.83
C TYR A 204 -3.18 20.18 -7.38
N GLY A 205 -1.97 19.90 -6.89
CA GLY A 205 -1.58 20.15 -5.50
C GLY A 205 -2.26 19.21 -4.50
N TYR A 206 -2.72 18.05 -4.95
CA TYR A 206 -3.21 16.96 -4.11
C TYR A 206 -2.08 15.96 -3.87
N TYR A 207 -1.70 15.77 -2.60
CA TYR A 207 -0.52 14.98 -2.24
C TYR A 207 -0.84 13.69 -1.47
N GLY A 208 -2.12 13.42 -1.19
CA GLY A 208 -2.52 12.39 -0.24
C GLY A 208 -2.13 12.73 1.21
N ALA A 209 -2.27 11.77 2.11
CA ALA A 209 -1.83 11.93 3.49
C ALA A 209 -0.30 11.98 3.55
N GLU A 210 0.28 13.01 4.19
CA GLU A 210 1.73 13.13 4.41
C GLU A 210 2.60 12.95 3.14
N GLY A 211 2.10 13.33 1.97
CA GLY A 211 2.84 13.21 0.72
C GLY A 211 2.84 11.82 0.10
N GLU A 212 1.92 10.94 0.48
CA GLU A 212 1.77 9.56 -0.03
C GLU A 212 1.87 9.43 -1.56
N VAL A 213 1.37 10.42 -2.33
CA VAL A 213 1.47 10.43 -3.79
C VAL A 213 2.93 10.34 -4.27
N TYR A 214 3.87 10.99 -3.58
CA TYR A 214 5.31 10.91 -3.91
C TYR A 214 5.88 9.52 -3.69
N SER A 215 5.56 8.89 -2.56
CA SER A 215 6.00 7.52 -2.28
C SER A 215 5.44 6.53 -3.29
N ARG A 216 4.17 6.65 -3.69
CA ARG A 216 3.56 5.79 -4.71
C ARG A 216 4.22 5.95 -6.08
N LEU A 217 4.52 7.18 -6.50
CA LEU A 217 5.26 7.43 -7.73
C LEU A 217 6.67 6.84 -7.69
N ALA A 218 7.33 6.94 -6.53
CA ALA A 218 8.63 6.35 -6.32
C ALA A 218 8.62 4.82 -6.39
N ASP A 219 7.61 4.18 -5.79
CA ASP A 219 7.42 2.73 -5.85
C ASP A 219 7.19 2.26 -7.29
N ILE A 220 6.36 2.99 -8.05
CA ILE A 220 6.13 2.69 -9.48
C ILE A 220 7.43 2.83 -10.28
N ALA A 221 8.19 3.91 -10.07
CA ALA A 221 9.46 4.14 -10.75
C ALA A 221 10.48 3.04 -10.41
N GLN A 222 10.58 2.64 -9.14
CA GLN A 222 11.43 1.56 -8.67
C GLN A 222 11.08 0.22 -9.32
N GLN A 223 9.78 -0.12 -9.42
CA GLN A 223 9.31 -1.34 -10.10
C GLN A 223 9.61 -1.32 -11.60
N ALA A 224 9.61 -0.14 -12.23
CA ALA A 224 10.01 0.04 -13.61
C ALA A 224 11.54 0.03 -13.82
N GLY A 225 12.33 -0.02 -12.75
CA GLY A 225 13.80 0.08 -12.78
C GLY A 225 14.32 1.50 -12.96
N ASP A 226 13.46 2.52 -12.94
CA ASP A 226 13.82 3.93 -13.02
C ASP A 226 14.10 4.50 -11.62
N THR A 227 15.20 4.03 -11.03
CA THR A 227 15.61 4.41 -9.68
C THR A 227 15.91 5.91 -9.55
N ALA A 228 16.33 6.56 -10.63
CA ALA A 228 16.59 8.00 -10.67
C ALA A 228 15.30 8.80 -10.51
N ALA A 229 14.25 8.48 -11.28
CA ALA A 229 12.95 9.13 -11.12
C ALA A 229 12.36 8.85 -9.72
N GLY A 230 12.52 7.64 -9.20
CA GLY A 230 12.08 7.29 -7.85
C GLY A 230 12.68 8.19 -6.77
N LYS A 231 13.99 8.42 -6.83
CA LYS A 231 14.69 9.38 -5.95
C LYS A 231 14.15 10.80 -6.11
N GLU A 232 13.94 11.27 -7.34
CA GLU A 232 13.45 12.62 -7.58
C GLU A 232 12.07 12.85 -6.94
N TYR A 233 11.14 11.91 -7.09
CA TYR A 233 9.83 11.99 -6.41
C TYR A 233 9.98 12.02 -4.89
N LEU A 234 10.85 11.16 -4.33
CA LEU A 234 11.05 11.13 -2.88
C LEU A 234 11.72 12.40 -2.34
N GLU A 235 12.71 12.97 -3.01
CA GLU A 235 13.36 14.22 -2.58
C GLU A 235 12.42 15.43 -2.71
N GLU A 236 11.59 15.47 -3.76
CA GLU A 236 10.54 16.50 -3.87
C GLU A 236 9.50 16.34 -2.77
N GLY A 237 9.06 15.09 -2.51
CA GLY A 237 8.17 14.75 -1.43
C GLY A 237 8.73 15.15 -0.07
N PHE A 238 10.00 14.85 0.20
CA PHE A 238 10.67 15.20 1.46
C PHE A 238 10.77 16.72 1.65
N THR A 239 11.01 17.47 0.57
CA THR A 239 11.04 18.93 0.62
C THR A 239 9.70 19.51 1.08
N LYS A 240 8.57 18.89 0.71
CA LYS A 240 7.21 19.32 1.10
C LYS A 240 6.75 18.73 2.43
N PHE A 241 7.15 17.49 2.72
CA PHE A 241 6.71 16.68 3.85
C PHE A 241 7.92 16.07 4.58
N PRO A 242 8.77 16.89 5.23
CA PRO A 242 10.03 16.43 5.82
C PRO A 242 9.87 15.49 7.02
N GLN A 243 8.64 15.33 7.53
CA GLN A 243 8.33 14.43 8.64
C GLN A 243 7.55 13.19 8.17
N SER A 244 7.33 13.04 6.85
CA SER A 244 6.67 11.87 6.29
C SER A 244 7.58 10.67 6.45
N GLN A 245 7.18 9.73 7.32
CA GLN A 245 7.98 8.56 7.63
C GLN A 245 8.14 7.66 6.40
N THR A 246 7.09 7.51 5.59
CA THR A 246 7.13 6.71 4.36
C THR A 246 8.14 7.28 3.35
N ILE A 247 8.19 8.60 3.18
CA ILE A 247 9.17 9.24 2.29
C ILE A 247 10.59 9.10 2.84
N LEU A 248 10.78 9.32 4.14
CA LEU A 248 12.07 9.16 4.80
C LEU A 248 12.62 7.74 4.62
N VAL A 249 11.81 6.72 4.91
CA VAL A 249 12.18 5.31 4.74
C VAL A 249 12.48 5.01 3.26
N GLY A 250 11.68 5.54 2.33
CA GLY A 250 11.96 5.41 0.89
C GLY A 250 13.33 5.96 0.49
N LEU A 251 13.68 7.17 0.97
CA LEU A 251 15.00 7.76 0.70
C LEU A 251 16.13 6.98 1.37
N ILE A 252 15.95 6.56 2.62
CA ILE A 252 16.95 5.74 3.34
C ILE A 252 17.24 4.47 2.55
N ASN A 253 16.21 3.73 2.13
CA ASN A 253 16.36 2.52 1.34
C ASN A 253 17.05 2.78 -0.01
N TYR A 254 16.72 3.89 -0.68
CA TYR A 254 17.38 4.30 -1.91
C TYR A 254 18.88 4.54 -1.70
N TYR A 255 19.25 5.32 -0.68
CA TYR A 255 20.65 5.68 -0.44
C TYR A 255 21.48 4.48 0.07
N ILE A 256 20.89 3.58 0.87
CA ILE A 256 21.52 2.31 1.24
C ILE A 256 21.81 1.46 0.00
N THR A 257 20.81 1.30 -0.87
CA THR A 257 20.91 0.41 -2.04
C THR A 257 21.85 0.97 -3.12
N SER A 258 21.81 2.29 -3.34
CA SER A 258 22.66 2.96 -4.33
C SER A 258 24.09 3.17 -3.85
N GLY A 259 24.32 3.23 -2.53
CA GLY A 259 25.59 3.65 -1.93
C GLY A 259 25.92 5.12 -2.18
N GLU A 260 24.94 5.91 -2.64
CA GLU A 260 25.13 7.35 -2.89
C GLU A 260 25.06 8.15 -1.59
N ASN A 261 25.86 9.22 -1.53
CA ASN A 261 25.73 10.31 -0.56
C ASN A 261 25.43 9.87 0.89
N THR A 262 26.41 9.21 1.50
CA THR A 262 26.34 8.70 2.88
C THR A 262 25.98 9.77 3.91
N ASP A 263 26.44 11.02 3.73
CA ASP A 263 26.07 12.13 4.63
C ASP A 263 24.56 12.43 4.57
N ARG A 264 23.96 12.39 3.37
CA ARG A 264 22.52 12.54 3.19
C ARG A 264 21.76 11.40 3.85
N LEU A 265 22.25 10.16 3.72
CA LEU A 265 21.67 8.98 4.37
C LEU A 265 21.62 9.13 5.89
N PHE A 266 22.73 9.48 6.54
CA PHE A 266 22.74 9.70 7.99
C PHE A 266 21.84 10.86 8.41
N GLY A 267 21.80 11.96 7.63
CA GLY A 267 20.87 13.06 7.89
C GLY A 267 19.40 12.64 7.84
N LEU A 268 19.02 11.77 6.89
CA LEU A 268 17.67 11.22 6.80
C LEU A 268 17.36 10.27 7.97
N LEU A 269 18.34 9.47 8.37
CA LEU A 269 18.21 8.56 9.49
C LEU A 269 18.02 9.31 10.82
N ASP A 270 18.72 10.42 11.00
CA ASP A 270 18.53 11.32 12.15
C ASP A 270 17.12 11.92 12.19
N GLU A 271 16.57 12.34 11.04
CA GLU A 271 15.18 12.81 10.97
C GLU A 271 14.19 11.68 11.27
N ALA A 272 14.38 10.47 10.73
CA ALA A 272 13.54 9.32 11.02
C ALA A 272 13.54 8.96 12.51
N LYS A 273 14.70 9.03 13.18
CA LYS A 273 14.82 8.81 14.63
C LYS A 273 14.16 9.91 15.47
N LYS A 274 14.13 11.15 14.99
CA LYS A 274 13.38 12.23 15.66
C LYS A 274 11.88 11.97 15.61
N ASN A 275 11.37 11.45 14.49
CA ASN A 275 9.97 11.08 14.35
C ASN A 275 9.60 9.89 15.24
N GLU A 276 10.48 8.89 15.29
CA GLU A 276 10.25 7.63 15.99
C GLU A 276 11.38 7.30 16.98
N PRO A 277 11.51 8.05 18.09
CA PRO A 277 12.64 7.93 19.01
C PRO A 277 12.76 6.57 19.71
N ASN A 278 11.66 5.81 19.74
CA ASN A 278 11.60 4.48 20.34
C ASN A 278 11.63 3.35 19.29
N ASN A 279 11.87 3.66 18.01
CA ASN A 279 11.98 2.63 16.98
C ASN A 279 13.41 2.07 16.92
N ALA A 280 13.60 0.91 17.57
CA ALA A 280 14.88 0.21 17.62
C ALA A 280 15.42 -0.17 16.23
N SER A 281 14.55 -0.42 15.24
CA SER A 281 14.98 -0.81 13.89
C SER A 281 15.82 0.24 13.17
N LEU A 282 15.62 1.53 13.46
CA LEU A 282 16.41 2.61 12.86
C LEU A 282 17.87 2.56 13.31
N TYR A 283 18.15 2.14 14.54
CA TYR A 283 19.50 1.93 15.04
C TYR A 283 20.13 0.64 14.51
N TYR A 284 19.32 -0.39 14.23
CA TYR A 284 19.80 -1.58 13.54
C TYR A 284 20.22 -1.25 12.09
N VAL A 285 19.41 -0.46 11.37
CA VAL A 285 19.76 0.05 10.04
C VAL A 285 21.04 0.89 10.09
N GLU A 286 21.17 1.78 11.08
CA GLU A 286 22.41 2.53 11.30
C GLU A 286 23.64 1.63 11.49
N GLY A 287 23.50 0.58 12.31
CA GLY A 287 24.57 -0.38 12.55
C GLY A 287 25.01 -1.09 11.28
N ASN A 288 24.05 -1.55 10.47
CA ASN A 288 24.34 -2.18 9.18
C ASN A 288 25.06 -1.23 8.22
N ILE A 289 24.68 0.06 8.21
CA ILE A 289 25.35 1.08 7.39
C ILE A 289 26.80 1.26 7.85
N HIS A 290 27.05 1.39 9.15
CA HIS A 290 28.42 1.49 9.68
C HIS A 290 29.26 0.24 9.37
N GLU A 291 28.66 -0.95 9.47
CA GLU A 291 29.33 -2.21 9.13
C GLU A 291 29.75 -2.23 7.65
N GLN A 292 28.86 -1.81 6.74
CA GLN A 292 29.15 -1.69 5.31
C GLN A 292 30.27 -0.67 5.02
N LEU A 293 30.40 0.37 5.84
CA LEU A 293 31.47 1.37 5.76
C LEU A 293 32.78 0.90 6.42
N GLY A 294 32.79 -0.25 7.09
CA GLY A 294 33.94 -0.79 7.82
C GLY A 294 34.17 -0.13 9.19
N ASP A 295 33.20 0.61 9.72
CA ASP A 295 33.26 1.22 11.06
C ASP A 295 32.58 0.32 12.10
N GLY A 296 33.26 -0.77 12.45
CA GLY A 296 32.75 -1.76 13.39
C GLY A 296 32.46 -1.22 14.80
N GLU A 297 33.22 -0.22 15.26
CA GLU A 297 32.98 0.40 16.56
C GLU A 297 31.63 1.15 16.58
N ALA A 298 31.35 1.93 15.54
CA ALA A 298 30.07 2.62 15.40
C ALA A 298 28.91 1.64 15.13
N ALA A 299 29.16 0.56 14.39
CA ALA A 299 28.17 -0.50 14.18
C ALA A 299 27.75 -1.15 15.50
N LEU A 300 28.72 -1.61 16.31
CA LEU A 300 28.47 -2.17 17.64
C LEU A 300 27.74 -1.20 18.56
N ALA A 301 28.11 0.09 18.54
CA ALA A 301 27.41 1.10 19.33
C ALA A 301 25.92 1.21 18.93
N SER A 302 25.63 1.16 17.63
CA SER A 302 24.27 1.24 17.08
C SER A 302 23.45 -0.02 17.41
N TYR A 303 24.03 -1.21 17.27
CA TYR A 303 23.39 -2.47 17.66
C TYR A 303 23.09 -2.55 19.16
N ARG A 304 23.99 -2.07 20.01
CA ARG A 304 23.73 -1.97 21.45
C ARG A 304 22.63 -0.96 21.76
N LYS A 305 22.60 0.16 21.03
CA LYS A 305 21.54 1.15 21.19
C LYS A 305 20.17 0.57 20.84
N CYS A 306 20.12 -0.30 19.83
CA CYS A 306 18.94 -1.07 19.49
C CYS A 306 18.39 -1.86 20.70
N ALA A 307 19.25 -2.62 21.39
CA ALA A 307 18.91 -3.38 22.59
C ALA A 307 18.58 -2.50 23.82
N GLU A 308 19.12 -1.28 23.90
CA GLU A 308 18.73 -0.31 24.95
C GLU A 308 17.32 0.25 24.72
N ILE A 309 16.95 0.52 23.47
CA ILE A 309 15.65 1.08 23.10
C ILE A 309 14.54 0.02 23.21
N ASP A 310 14.78 -1.15 22.64
CA ASP A 310 13.88 -2.30 22.76
C ASP A 310 14.67 -3.58 23.07
N PRO A 311 14.70 -4.01 24.35
CA PRO A 311 15.36 -5.24 24.78
C PRO A 311 14.77 -6.53 24.18
N ASN A 312 13.61 -6.47 23.54
CA ASN A 312 12.97 -7.62 22.89
C ASN A 312 13.19 -7.62 21.37
N TYR A 313 13.84 -6.61 20.81
CA TYR A 313 14.11 -6.54 19.38
C TYR A 313 15.36 -7.35 19.02
N ALA A 314 15.14 -8.58 18.54
CA ALA A 314 16.20 -9.56 18.30
C ALA A 314 17.32 -9.07 17.36
N TYR A 315 17.01 -8.23 16.36
CA TYR A 315 17.97 -7.83 15.33
C TYR A 315 19.16 -7.01 15.86
N GLY A 316 19.02 -6.26 16.95
CA GLY A 316 20.17 -5.60 17.58
C GLY A 316 21.21 -6.61 18.06
N TYR A 317 20.75 -7.67 18.71
CA TYR A 317 21.61 -8.77 19.15
C TYR A 317 22.14 -9.60 17.97
N ILE A 318 21.36 -9.79 16.91
CA ILE A 318 21.83 -10.45 15.68
C ILE A 318 22.97 -9.65 15.05
N GLY A 319 22.82 -8.33 14.92
CA GLY A 319 23.87 -7.45 14.40
C GLY A 319 25.17 -7.52 15.21
N GLU A 320 25.07 -7.44 16.54
CA GLU A 320 26.24 -7.58 17.42
C GLU A 320 26.90 -8.97 17.32
N GLY A 321 26.10 -10.04 17.26
CA GLY A 321 26.60 -11.40 17.08
C GLY A 321 27.32 -11.61 15.75
N ILE A 322 26.71 -11.15 14.64
CA ILE A 322 27.30 -11.23 13.30
C ILE A 322 28.62 -10.46 13.26
N HIS A 323 28.64 -9.22 13.77
CA HIS A 323 29.87 -8.41 13.81
C HIS A 323 31.03 -9.16 14.49
N TYR A 324 30.82 -9.72 15.68
CA TYR A 324 31.87 -10.48 16.36
C TYR A 324 32.27 -11.75 15.60
N TYR A 325 31.30 -12.43 14.98
CA TYR A 325 31.60 -13.62 14.21
C TYR A 325 32.46 -13.30 12.99
N GLU A 326 32.12 -12.25 12.24
CA GLU A 326 32.88 -11.79 11.08
C GLU A 326 34.27 -11.27 11.48
N LEU A 327 34.37 -10.48 12.56
CA LEU A 327 35.65 -10.04 13.10
C LEU A 327 36.54 -11.23 13.50
N ALA A 328 35.97 -12.28 14.09
CA ALA A 328 36.71 -13.50 14.40
C ALA A 328 37.20 -14.18 13.11
N VAL A 329 36.37 -14.30 12.08
CA VAL A 329 36.78 -14.85 10.78
C VAL A 329 37.94 -14.04 10.18
N ASP A 330 37.90 -12.71 10.25
CA ASP A 330 38.97 -11.84 9.77
C ASP A 330 40.28 -12.03 10.55
N ILE A 331 40.19 -12.15 11.88
CA ILE A 331 41.37 -12.44 12.72
C ILE A 331 41.94 -13.82 12.38
N GLN A 332 41.08 -14.82 12.15
CA GLN A 332 41.49 -16.16 11.76
C GLN A 332 42.23 -16.16 10.41
N ASN A 333 41.73 -15.41 9.43
CA ASN A 333 42.37 -15.24 8.13
C ASN A 333 43.75 -14.58 8.28
N LYS A 334 43.85 -13.51 9.08
CA LYS A 334 45.14 -12.87 9.40
C LYS A 334 46.10 -13.83 10.10
N ALA A 335 45.61 -14.65 11.04
CA ALA A 335 46.41 -15.65 11.72
C ALA A 335 46.95 -16.71 10.75
N ALA A 336 46.14 -17.15 9.78
CA ALA A 336 46.56 -18.14 8.79
C ALA A 336 47.69 -17.66 7.87
N GLU A 337 47.84 -16.35 7.69
CA GLU A 337 48.89 -15.73 6.89
C GLU A 337 50.13 -15.33 7.71
N GLU A 338 50.06 -15.36 9.03
CA GLU A 338 51.16 -14.95 9.91
C GLU A 338 52.18 -16.08 10.10
N LEU A 339 53.45 -15.78 9.83
CA LEU A 339 54.55 -16.74 9.85
C LEU A 339 55.35 -16.69 11.15
N ASP A 340 55.21 -15.63 11.95
CA ASP A 340 55.83 -15.51 13.26
C ASP A 340 54.99 -16.24 14.32
N ASP A 341 55.58 -17.25 14.96
CA ASP A 341 54.89 -18.10 15.95
C ASP A 341 54.27 -17.32 17.11
N ALA A 342 54.92 -16.24 17.57
CA ALA A 342 54.43 -15.46 18.70
C ALA A 342 53.24 -14.58 18.31
N LYS A 343 53.29 -13.97 17.11
CA LYS A 343 52.16 -13.21 16.56
C LYS A 343 50.99 -14.10 16.19
N TYR A 344 51.25 -15.28 15.62
CA TYR A 344 50.23 -16.29 15.37
C TYR A 344 49.49 -16.66 16.66
N ALA A 345 50.23 -16.99 17.72
CA ALA A 345 49.64 -17.34 19.02
C ALA A 345 48.80 -16.17 19.60
N ALA A 346 49.26 -14.93 19.44
CA ALA A 346 48.51 -13.75 19.87
C ALA A 346 47.19 -13.59 19.09
N LEU A 347 47.23 -13.70 17.75
CA LEU A 347 46.04 -13.62 16.90
C LEU A 347 45.06 -14.76 17.18
N MET A 348 45.55 -15.97 17.46
CA MET A 348 44.67 -17.08 17.85
C MET A 348 43.98 -16.85 19.20
N GLY A 349 44.66 -16.22 20.17
CA GLY A 349 44.03 -15.81 21.43
C GLY A 349 42.97 -14.72 21.24
N GLU A 350 43.24 -13.76 20.35
CA GLU A 350 42.28 -12.72 19.97
C GLU A 350 41.06 -13.33 19.26
N PHE A 351 41.29 -14.21 18.28
CA PHE A 351 40.25 -14.96 17.58
C PHE A 351 39.32 -15.69 18.54
N GLU A 352 39.87 -16.45 19.49
CA GLU A 352 39.06 -17.21 20.44
C GLU A 352 38.25 -16.30 21.37
N THR A 353 38.83 -15.18 21.78
CA THR A 353 38.13 -14.17 22.58
C THR A 353 36.97 -13.55 21.80
N THR A 354 37.21 -13.15 20.56
CA THR A 354 36.21 -12.54 19.69
C THR A 354 35.11 -13.52 19.30
N LEU A 355 35.46 -14.77 18.96
CA LEU A 355 34.46 -15.81 18.64
C LEU A 355 33.58 -16.16 19.85
N LYS A 356 34.11 -16.11 21.07
CA LYS A 356 33.27 -16.25 22.29
C LYS A 356 32.34 -15.07 22.49
N ALA A 357 32.73 -13.86 22.09
CA ALA A 357 31.93 -12.65 22.24
C ALA A 357 30.65 -12.66 21.38
N CYS A 358 30.60 -13.45 20.30
CA CYS A 358 29.37 -13.60 19.52
C CYS A 358 28.30 -14.47 20.21
N LEU A 359 28.68 -15.32 21.19
CA LEU A 359 27.75 -16.29 21.79
C LEU A 359 26.62 -15.61 22.58
N PRO A 360 26.87 -14.72 23.56
CA PRO A 360 25.79 -14.09 24.33
C PRO A 360 24.75 -13.33 23.49
N PRO A 361 25.14 -12.48 22.50
CA PRO A 361 24.15 -11.79 21.68
C PRO A 361 23.36 -12.77 20.79
N PHE A 362 24.00 -13.79 20.21
CA PHE A 362 23.24 -14.80 19.45
C PHE A 362 22.31 -15.63 20.32
N GLU A 363 22.71 -16.03 21.54
CA GLU A 363 21.80 -16.72 22.46
C GLU A 363 20.57 -15.85 22.77
N LYS A 364 20.80 -14.56 23.04
CA LYS A 364 19.70 -13.62 23.28
C LYS A 364 18.80 -13.45 22.07
N ALA A 365 19.38 -13.33 20.88
CA ALA A 365 18.62 -13.27 19.62
C ALA A 365 17.79 -14.53 19.39
N PHE A 366 18.34 -15.71 19.66
CA PHE A 366 17.65 -16.99 19.52
C PHE A 366 16.45 -17.11 20.47
N GLU A 367 16.60 -16.66 21.72
CA GLU A 367 15.52 -16.64 22.72
C GLU A 367 14.37 -15.72 22.31
N LEU A 368 14.69 -14.57 21.73
CA LEU A 368 13.70 -13.54 21.35
C LEU A 368 13.03 -13.83 20.00
N SER A 369 13.69 -14.55 19.10
CA SER A 369 13.19 -14.80 17.75
C SER A 369 12.01 -15.76 17.75
N THR A 370 10.92 -15.39 17.06
CA THR A 370 9.77 -16.27 16.84
C THR A 370 9.72 -16.86 15.45
N ASP A 371 10.51 -16.31 14.51
CA ASP A 371 10.64 -16.80 13.15
C ASP A 371 11.52 -18.07 13.12
N PRO A 372 11.00 -19.23 12.68
CA PRO A 372 11.75 -20.48 12.61
C PRO A 372 12.98 -20.42 11.71
N GLU A 373 12.92 -19.68 10.59
CA GLU A 373 14.04 -19.57 9.65
C GLU A 373 15.18 -18.73 10.25
N LEU A 374 14.81 -17.62 10.89
CA LEU A 374 15.74 -16.78 11.62
C LEU A 374 16.39 -17.53 12.79
N LYS A 375 15.59 -18.25 13.60
CA LYS A 375 16.09 -19.09 14.69
C LYS A 375 17.05 -20.16 14.20
N ALA A 376 16.74 -20.83 13.08
CA ALA A 376 17.62 -21.83 12.49
C ALA A 376 18.96 -21.22 12.05
N SER A 377 18.93 -20.02 11.46
CA SER A 377 20.13 -19.29 11.06
C SER A 377 21.00 -18.92 12.27
N ILE A 378 20.38 -18.42 13.35
CA ILE A 378 21.09 -18.10 14.60
C ILE A 378 21.65 -19.36 15.27
N ALA A 379 20.90 -20.46 15.29
CA ALA A 379 21.36 -21.74 15.83
C ALA A 379 22.59 -22.26 15.07
N GLU A 380 22.65 -22.06 13.75
CA GLU A 380 23.81 -22.42 12.94
C GLU A 380 25.06 -21.63 13.35
N TYR A 381 24.95 -20.31 13.56
CA TYR A 381 26.04 -19.49 14.09
C TYR A 381 26.52 -19.98 15.45
N LEU A 382 25.58 -20.22 16.39
CA LEU A 382 25.89 -20.71 17.74
C LEU A 382 26.55 -22.08 17.72
N LYS A 383 26.05 -23.02 16.90
CA LYS A 383 26.63 -24.34 16.71
C LYS A 383 28.07 -24.24 16.20
N ASN A 384 28.30 -23.42 15.17
CA ASN A 384 29.60 -23.29 14.53
C ASN A 384 30.62 -22.61 15.44
N ALA A 385 30.23 -21.55 16.17
CA ALA A 385 31.08 -20.89 17.15
C ALA A 385 31.42 -21.81 18.34
N CYS A 386 30.43 -22.53 18.90
CA CYS A 386 30.64 -23.40 20.06
C CYS A 386 31.44 -24.66 19.75
N PHE A 387 31.40 -25.17 18.52
CA PHE A 387 32.09 -26.41 18.14
C PHE A 387 33.57 -26.37 18.52
N ARG A 388 34.24 -25.22 18.37
CA ARG A 388 35.65 -25.05 18.72
C ARG A 388 35.91 -25.23 20.22
N PHE A 389 35.01 -24.76 21.06
CA PHE A 389 35.20 -24.65 22.52
C PHE A 389 34.64 -25.84 23.30
N ARG A 390 34.04 -26.82 22.61
CA ARG A 390 33.37 -27.98 23.23
C ARG A 390 34.22 -28.79 24.21
N THR A 391 35.54 -28.74 24.08
CA THR A 391 36.48 -29.46 24.97
C THR A 391 37.00 -28.60 26.12
N GLU A 392 36.68 -27.30 26.16
CA GLU A 392 37.16 -26.37 27.19
C GLU A 392 36.33 -26.42 28.48
N GLY A 393 35.03 -26.75 28.38
CA GLY A 393 34.12 -26.85 29.51
C GLY A 393 32.78 -27.49 29.13
N PRO A 394 32.06 -28.09 30.11
CA PRO A 394 30.76 -28.72 29.87
C PRO A 394 29.73 -27.73 29.28
N GLU A 395 29.81 -26.45 29.62
CA GLU A 395 28.90 -25.40 29.14
C GLU A 395 28.92 -25.25 27.61
N TYR A 396 30.09 -25.33 26.97
CA TYR A 396 30.20 -25.22 25.51
C TYR A 396 29.76 -26.49 24.79
N GLN A 397 29.98 -27.65 25.41
CA GLN A 397 29.48 -28.93 24.90
C GLN A 397 27.94 -28.98 24.95
N GLU A 398 27.34 -28.56 26.07
CA GLU A 398 25.89 -28.47 26.22
C GLU A 398 25.28 -27.46 25.22
N MET A 399 25.92 -26.31 25.03
CA MET A 399 25.48 -25.31 24.05
C MET A 399 25.58 -25.86 22.62
N TYR A 400 26.69 -26.52 22.27
CA TYR A 400 26.83 -27.18 20.97
C TYR A 400 25.73 -28.24 20.75
N ASP A 401 25.49 -29.12 21.72
CA ASP A 401 24.49 -30.17 21.60
C ASP A 401 23.07 -29.61 21.48
N LYS A 402 22.76 -28.52 22.18
CA LYS A 402 21.47 -27.79 22.07
C LYS A 402 21.23 -27.33 20.63
N TYR A 403 22.19 -26.63 20.02
CA TYR A 403 22.00 -26.02 18.70
C TYR A 403 22.26 -26.98 17.54
N ALA A 404 23.13 -27.99 17.71
CA ALA A 404 23.33 -29.05 16.72
C ALA A 404 22.08 -29.92 16.51
N ASN A 405 21.23 -30.04 17.53
CA ASN A 405 19.98 -30.78 17.48
C ASN A 405 18.75 -29.88 17.29
N TYR A 406 18.93 -28.57 17.07
CA TYR A 406 17.82 -27.66 16.83
C TYR A 406 17.14 -27.99 15.49
N ASN A 407 15.84 -28.23 15.52
CA ASN A 407 15.02 -28.51 14.34
C ASN A 407 13.83 -27.54 14.31
N PRO A 408 13.76 -26.60 13.35
CA PRO A 408 12.67 -25.63 13.27
C PRO A 408 11.30 -26.27 13.00
N ALA A 409 11.23 -27.53 12.54
CA ALA A 409 9.97 -28.24 12.30
C ALA A 409 9.41 -28.96 13.55
N ALA A 410 10.07 -28.88 14.70
CA ALA A 410 9.70 -29.57 15.94
C ALA A 410 9.12 -28.64 17.03
N GLU A 411 9.17 -27.31 16.83
CA GLU A 411 8.47 -26.27 17.61
C GLU A 411 7.14 -25.92 16.94
#